data_AF-A0A6G2V8C7-F1
#
_entry.id   AF-A0A6G2V8C7-F1
#
_cell.length_a   1.000
_cell.length_b   1.000
_cell.length_c   1.000
_cell.angle_alpha   90.00
_cell.angle_beta   90.00
_cell.angle_gamma   90.00
#
_symmetry.space_group_name_H-M   'P 1'
#
loop_
_entity.id
_entity.type
_entity.pdbx_description
1 polymer ?
#
loop_
_entity_poly.entity_id
_entity_poly.type
_entity_poly.pdbx_seq_one_letter_code
_entity_poly.pdbx_strand_id
1 'polypeptide(L)'
;QSLHRQVKTAIDLYATPEWREAGLTQWTDATLAHLRAAEPGSDHQLAWARAFAATARTPQQLDLLRSLLDGAEAIEGLAVDTELRWAFVQRLAATGLIDEEEIDAEYARDKTAAGERHAASARAARPSEEAKAEAWASVVESDKLPNSLQEAVIAGFVQTDQRELLAPYTEKFFASVKGVWDSRSHEMAQQVAIGLYPALQVSQETLDATDAWLASAEPGAGLRRLMSESRSGVERALRARTADAAAATA
;
A
#
# COMPACT_ATOMS: atom_id res chain seq x y z
N GLN A 1 -13.09 -10.87 -1.07
CA GLN A 1 -11.89 -10.00 -1.00
C GLN A 1 -11.95 -8.78 -1.93
N SER A 2 -12.37 -8.92 -3.20
CA SER A 2 -12.41 -7.77 -4.13
C SER A 2 -13.20 -6.56 -3.62
N LEU A 3 -14.37 -6.79 -3.00
CA LEU A 3 -15.22 -5.71 -2.49
C LEU A 3 -14.57 -4.92 -1.34
N HIS A 4 -13.95 -5.58 -0.37
CA HIS A 4 -13.26 -4.91 0.76
C HIS A 4 -12.17 -3.96 0.26
N ARG A 5 -11.38 -4.42 -0.72
CA ARG A 5 -10.35 -3.61 -1.36
C ARG A 5 -10.96 -2.43 -2.12
N GLN A 6 -12.07 -2.62 -2.84
CA GLN A 6 -12.76 -1.56 -3.56
C GLN A 6 -13.29 -0.47 -2.63
N VAL A 7 -13.86 -0.83 -1.48
CA VAL A 7 -14.30 0.14 -0.46
C VAL A 7 -13.12 0.97 0.04
N LYS A 8 -12.02 0.30 0.43
CA LYS A 8 -10.80 1.00 0.86
C LYS A 8 -10.27 1.94 -0.24
N THR A 9 -10.17 1.46 -1.48
CA THR A 9 -9.73 2.27 -2.64
C THR A 9 -10.62 3.48 -2.87
N ALA A 10 -11.95 3.33 -2.76
CA ALA A 10 -12.87 4.44 -2.94
C ALA A 10 -12.65 5.52 -1.88
N ILE A 11 -12.48 5.14 -0.62
CA ILE A 11 -12.19 6.08 0.47
C ILE A 11 -10.81 6.73 0.27
N ASP A 12 -9.79 5.95 -0.08
CA ASP A 12 -8.42 6.45 -0.22
C ASP A 12 -8.22 7.39 -1.40
N LEU A 13 -8.81 7.09 -2.55
CA LEU A 13 -8.53 7.81 -3.79
C LEU A 13 -9.65 8.77 -4.20
N TYR A 14 -10.90 8.41 -3.96
CA TYR A 14 -12.05 9.06 -4.59
C TYR A 14 -12.83 9.97 -3.65
N ALA A 15 -12.86 9.66 -2.35
CA ALA A 15 -13.46 10.53 -1.36
C ALA A 15 -12.66 11.83 -1.19
N THR A 16 -13.35 12.88 -0.77
CA THR A 16 -12.76 14.16 -0.37
C THR A 16 -11.67 13.96 0.69
N PRO A 17 -10.52 14.67 0.58
CA PRO A 17 -9.42 14.53 1.54
C PRO A 17 -9.85 14.74 3.00
N GLU A 18 -10.79 15.65 3.23
CA GLU A 18 -11.30 16.03 4.55
C GLU A 18 -12.13 14.91 5.18
N TRP A 19 -12.87 14.12 4.37
CA TRP A 19 -13.72 13.04 4.87
C TRP A 19 -13.00 11.70 4.98
N ARG A 20 -11.90 11.50 4.23
CA ARG A 20 -11.16 10.23 4.15
C ARG A 20 -10.88 9.61 5.51
N GLU A 21 -10.44 10.40 6.48
CA GLU A 21 -10.13 9.89 7.81
C GLU A 21 -11.34 9.25 8.50
N ALA A 22 -12.46 9.98 8.52
CA ALA A 22 -13.71 9.51 9.11
C ALA A 22 -14.22 8.26 8.38
N GLY A 23 -14.18 8.26 7.05
CA GLY A 23 -14.58 7.11 6.23
C GLY A 23 -13.75 5.87 6.50
N LEU A 24 -12.42 6.00 6.62
CA LEU A 24 -11.54 4.88 6.96
C LEU A 24 -11.80 4.35 8.36
N THR A 25 -12.01 5.21 9.36
CA THR A 25 -12.36 4.78 10.72
C THR A 25 -13.68 4.00 10.71
N GLN A 26 -14.72 4.54 10.06
CA GLN A 26 -16.02 3.88 9.96
C GLN A 26 -15.92 2.52 9.25
N TRP A 27 -15.16 2.46 8.15
CA TRP A 27 -14.93 1.20 7.44
C TRP A 27 -14.20 0.18 8.31
N THR A 28 -13.17 0.60 9.04
CA THR A 28 -12.41 -0.27 9.94
C THR A 28 -13.27 -0.82 11.07
N ASP A 29 -14.10 0.03 11.70
CA ASP A 29 -15.04 -0.41 12.73
C ASP A 29 -16.05 -1.43 12.19
N ALA A 30 -16.54 -1.22 10.97
CA ALA A 30 -17.41 -2.19 10.30
C ALA A 30 -16.70 -3.53 10.05
N THR A 31 -15.43 -3.52 9.60
CA THR A 31 -14.68 -4.77 9.40
C THR A 31 -14.51 -5.55 10.69
N LEU A 32 -14.28 -4.88 11.83
CA LEU A 32 -14.16 -5.53 13.13
C LEU A 32 -15.51 -6.07 13.61
N ALA A 33 -16.60 -5.31 13.44
CA ALA A 33 -17.94 -5.77 13.78
C ALA A 33 -18.32 -7.03 12.98
N HIS A 34 -18.07 -7.03 11.67
CA HIS A 34 -18.34 -8.17 10.81
C HIS A 34 -17.40 -9.36 11.05
N LEU A 35 -16.14 -9.11 11.43
CA LEU A 35 -15.23 -10.16 11.87
C LEU A 35 -15.80 -10.92 13.07
N ARG A 36 -16.31 -10.19 14.08
CA ARG A 36 -16.90 -10.79 15.29
C ARG A 36 -18.25 -11.45 15.05
N ALA A 37 -19.01 -10.99 14.05
CA ALA A 37 -20.34 -11.52 13.73
C ALA A 37 -20.33 -12.68 12.73
N ALA A 38 -19.22 -12.89 12.00
CA ALA A 38 -19.10 -13.98 11.04
C ALA A 38 -19.13 -15.35 11.73
N GLU A 39 -19.60 -16.37 11.00
CA GLU A 39 -19.57 -17.75 11.49
C GLU A 39 -18.14 -18.16 11.85
N PRO A 40 -17.88 -18.67 13.09
CA PRO A 40 -16.54 -19.07 13.52
C PRO A 40 -15.90 -20.08 12.57
N GLY A 41 -14.65 -19.83 12.17
CA GLY A 41 -13.91 -20.70 11.26
C GLY A 41 -14.29 -20.57 9.78
N SER A 42 -15.19 -19.65 9.41
CA SER A 42 -15.61 -19.45 8.03
C SER A 42 -14.62 -18.61 7.20
N ASP A 43 -14.65 -18.80 5.88
CA ASP A 43 -13.92 -17.96 4.92
C ASP A 43 -14.32 -16.48 5.02
N HIS A 44 -15.57 -16.20 5.39
CA HIS A 44 -16.04 -14.84 5.64
C HIS A 44 -15.34 -14.22 6.86
N GLN A 45 -15.17 -14.98 7.94
CA GLN A 45 -14.44 -14.53 9.12
C GLN A 45 -13.00 -14.18 8.78
N LEU A 46 -12.29 -15.07 8.07
CA LEU A 46 -10.93 -14.80 7.60
C LEU A 46 -10.88 -13.57 6.66
N ALA A 47 -11.90 -13.40 5.81
CA ALA A 47 -11.97 -12.26 4.91
C ALA A 47 -12.14 -10.92 5.62
N TRP A 48 -12.92 -10.89 6.71
CA TRP A 48 -13.06 -9.72 7.56
C TRP A 48 -11.82 -9.46 8.41
N ALA A 49 -11.14 -10.50 8.90
CA ALA A 49 -9.87 -10.36 9.62
C ALA A 49 -8.79 -9.67 8.77
N ARG A 50 -8.67 -10.09 7.50
CA ARG A 50 -7.75 -9.46 6.54
C ARG A 50 -8.15 -8.01 6.22
N ALA A 51 -9.44 -7.71 6.13
CA ALA A 51 -9.91 -6.35 5.89
C ALA A 51 -9.64 -5.43 7.09
N PHE A 52 -9.86 -5.94 8.31
CA PHE A 52 -9.52 -5.25 9.55
C PHE A 52 -8.01 -5.00 9.64
N ALA A 53 -7.18 -6.01 9.38
CA ALA A 53 -5.72 -5.84 9.32
C ALA A 53 -5.29 -4.78 8.31
N ALA A 54 -5.90 -4.74 7.13
CA ALA A 54 -5.55 -3.76 6.10
C ALA A 54 -5.95 -2.32 6.43
N THR A 55 -6.74 -2.07 7.48
CA THR A 55 -7.37 -0.77 7.74
C THR A 55 -7.25 -0.27 9.19
N ALA A 56 -6.91 -1.14 10.15
CA ALA A 56 -6.69 -0.81 11.57
C ALA A 56 -5.82 0.43 11.73
N ARG A 57 -6.33 1.48 12.38
CA ARG A 57 -5.67 2.80 12.38
C ARG A 57 -5.73 3.54 13.70
N THR A 58 -6.73 3.27 14.53
CA THR A 58 -6.81 3.87 15.86
C THR A 58 -5.95 3.09 16.86
N PRO A 59 -5.49 3.70 17.97
CA PRO A 59 -4.74 2.98 18.99
C PRO A 59 -5.43 1.69 19.45
N GLN A 60 -6.74 1.73 19.68
CA GLN A 60 -7.52 0.57 20.15
C GLN A 60 -7.57 -0.56 19.10
N GLN A 61 -7.67 -0.23 17.81
CA GLN A 61 -7.69 -1.22 16.74
C GLN A 61 -6.31 -1.86 16.56
N LEU A 62 -5.24 -1.06 16.70
CA LEU A 62 -3.87 -1.51 16.57
C LEU A 62 -3.43 -2.35 17.79
N ASP A 63 -3.86 -1.98 19.00
CA ASP A 63 -3.68 -2.78 20.21
C ASP A 63 -4.33 -4.16 20.05
N LEU A 64 -5.56 -4.21 19.51
CA LEU A 64 -6.23 -5.49 19.21
C LEU A 64 -5.44 -6.32 18.19
N LEU A 65 -4.92 -5.71 17.11
CA LEU A 65 -4.07 -6.43 16.16
C LEU A 65 -2.82 -7.01 16.83
N ARG A 66 -2.18 -6.24 17.72
CA ARG A 66 -1.02 -6.68 18.48
C ARG A 66 -1.38 -7.87 19.38
N SER A 67 -2.48 -7.77 20.12
CA SER A 67 -2.96 -8.82 21.01
C SER A 67 -3.41 -10.10 20.27
N LEU A 68 -3.90 -9.97 19.04
CA LEU A 68 -4.20 -11.13 18.19
C LEU A 68 -2.92 -11.77 17.63
N LEU A 69 -1.88 -10.96 17.35
CA LEU A 69 -0.60 -11.43 16.84
C LEU A 69 0.22 -12.17 17.92
N ASP A 70 0.24 -11.66 19.16
CA ASP A 70 0.97 -12.27 20.28
C ASP A 70 0.19 -13.40 20.98
N GLY A 71 -1.12 -13.50 20.71
CA GLY A 71 -2.02 -14.50 21.28
C GLY A 71 -2.56 -14.15 22.68
N ALA A 72 -2.42 -12.90 23.12
CA ALA A 72 -3.02 -12.39 24.35
C ALA A 72 -4.55 -12.27 24.26
N GLU A 73 -5.06 -11.99 23.05
CA GLU A 73 -6.49 -12.04 22.73
C GLU A 73 -6.76 -13.06 21.62
N ALA A 74 -7.99 -13.57 21.57
CA ALA A 74 -8.46 -14.48 20.54
C ALA A 74 -9.89 -14.13 20.12
N ILE A 75 -10.19 -14.34 18.83
CA ILE A 75 -11.55 -14.31 18.31
C ILE A 75 -11.94 -15.76 18.03
N GLU A 76 -13.08 -16.19 18.56
CA GLU A 76 -13.57 -17.57 18.42
C GLU A 76 -13.58 -18.00 16.94
N GLY A 77 -12.96 -19.14 16.64
CA GLY A 77 -12.86 -19.71 15.29
C GLY A 77 -11.82 -19.05 14.37
N LEU A 78 -11.25 -17.90 14.74
CA LEU A 78 -10.22 -17.25 13.93
C LEU A 78 -8.86 -17.90 14.16
N ALA A 79 -8.42 -18.74 13.23
CA ALA A 79 -7.06 -19.22 13.19
C ALA A 79 -6.12 -18.10 12.69
N VAL A 80 -5.19 -17.66 13.54
CA VAL A 80 -4.13 -16.71 13.17
C VAL A 80 -2.96 -17.48 12.56
N ASP A 81 -3.18 -17.95 11.33
CA ASP A 81 -2.16 -18.65 10.54
C ASP A 81 -1.04 -17.74 10.05
N THR A 82 0.02 -18.31 9.45
CA THR A 82 1.19 -17.57 8.97
C THR A 82 0.84 -16.39 8.06
N GLU A 83 -0.13 -16.56 7.16
CA GLU A 83 -0.55 -15.48 6.24
C GLU A 83 -1.25 -14.35 6.98
N LEU A 84 -2.11 -14.67 7.95
CA LEU A 84 -2.78 -13.66 8.76
C LEU A 84 -1.82 -12.94 9.72
N ARG A 85 -0.84 -13.66 10.29
CA ARG A 85 0.25 -13.06 11.09
C ARG A 85 1.01 -12.02 10.29
N TRP A 86 1.39 -12.34 9.05
CA TRP A 86 2.06 -11.38 8.17
C TRP A 86 1.18 -10.18 7.81
N ALA A 87 -0.13 -10.36 7.63
CA ALA A 87 -1.04 -9.23 7.44
C ALA A 87 -1.06 -8.28 8.65
N PHE A 88 -1.00 -8.82 9.87
CA PHE A 88 -0.92 -8.02 11.10
C PHE A 88 0.43 -7.32 11.21
N VAL A 89 1.53 -8.05 11.00
CA VAL A 89 2.90 -7.50 11.03
C VAL A 89 3.06 -6.37 10.02
N GLN A 90 2.61 -6.53 8.77
CA GLN A 90 2.70 -5.48 7.77
C GLN A 90 1.92 -4.23 8.18
N ARG A 91 0.74 -4.38 8.79
CA ARG A 91 -0.03 -3.22 9.25
C ARG A 91 0.63 -2.51 10.43
N LEU A 92 1.09 -3.28 11.42
CA LEU A 92 1.79 -2.74 12.57
C LEU A 92 3.08 -2.03 12.14
N ALA A 93 3.82 -2.58 11.17
CA ALA A 93 5.00 -1.94 10.60
C ALA A 93 4.63 -0.65 9.88
N ALA A 94 3.58 -0.66 9.05
CA ALA A 94 3.09 0.53 8.34
C ALA A 94 2.64 1.67 9.26
N THR A 95 2.25 1.35 10.49
CA THR A 95 1.84 2.32 11.52
C THR A 95 2.94 2.61 12.55
N GLY A 96 4.13 2.04 12.38
CA GLY A 96 5.30 2.29 13.23
C GLY A 96 5.23 1.64 14.62
N LEU A 97 4.39 0.62 14.81
CA LEU A 97 4.21 -0.08 16.08
C LEU A 97 5.08 -1.33 16.23
N ILE A 98 5.80 -1.72 15.19
CA ILE A 98 6.85 -2.74 15.25
C ILE A 98 8.09 -2.26 14.50
N ASP A 99 9.25 -2.68 14.99
CA ASP A 99 10.57 -2.33 14.47
C ASP A 99 11.16 -3.46 13.60
N GLU A 100 12.44 -3.32 13.23
CA GLU A 100 13.19 -4.31 12.45
C GLU A 100 13.28 -5.65 13.19
N GLU A 101 13.57 -5.60 14.49
CA GLU A 101 13.78 -6.76 15.36
C GLU A 101 12.51 -7.63 15.45
N GLU A 102 11.35 -6.99 15.54
CA GLU A 102 10.07 -7.69 15.54
C GLU A 102 9.72 -8.31 14.18
N ILE A 103 10.04 -7.63 13.07
CA ILE A 103 9.89 -8.18 11.72
C ILE A 103 10.82 -9.39 11.53
N ASP A 104 12.06 -9.31 12.01
CA ASP A 104 13.04 -10.39 11.97
C ASP A 104 12.60 -11.59 12.81
N ALA A 105 11.98 -11.34 13.97
CA ALA A 105 11.43 -12.39 14.81
C ALA A 105 10.29 -13.13 14.09
N GLU A 106 9.43 -12.43 13.34
CA GLU A 106 8.39 -13.08 12.54
C GLU A 106 8.98 -13.82 11.34
N TYR A 107 9.95 -13.24 10.63
CA TYR A 107 10.67 -13.93 9.56
C TYR A 107 11.37 -15.20 10.06
N ALA A 108 11.90 -15.20 11.27
CA ALA A 108 12.50 -16.39 11.87
C ALA A 108 11.49 -17.53 12.10
N ARG A 109 10.20 -17.21 12.29
CA ARG A 109 9.10 -18.18 12.37
C ARG A 109 8.69 -18.71 10.99
N ASP A 110 8.79 -17.89 9.96
CA ASP A 110 8.47 -18.24 8.58
C ASP A 110 9.67 -18.03 7.64
N LYS A 111 10.69 -18.90 7.78
CA LYS A 111 11.90 -18.89 6.93
C LYS A 111 11.64 -19.50 5.55
N THR A 112 10.65 -18.97 4.85
CA THR A 112 10.27 -19.35 3.49
C THR A 112 10.48 -18.17 2.53
N ALA A 113 10.43 -18.44 1.22
CA ALA A 113 10.44 -17.38 0.22
C ALA A 113 9.19 -16.47 0.31
N ALA A 114 8.07 -16.97 0.87
CA ALA A 114 6.91 -16.14 1.15
C ALA A 114 7.18 -15.21 2.33
N GLY A 115 7.69 -15.75 3.43
CA GLY A 115 8.10 -14.95 4.59
C GLY A 115 9.15 -13.89 4.27
N GLU A 116 10.10 -14.19 3.37
CA GLU A 116 11.09 -13.20 2.91
C GLU A 116 10.42 -12.00 2.20
N ARG A 117 9.43 -12.27 1.33
CA ARG A 117 8.63 -11.22 0.68
C ARG A 117 7.83 -10.43 1.70
N HIS A 118 7.16 -11.10 2.64
CA HIS A 118 6.39 -10.40 3.66
C HIS A 118 7.26 -9.49 4.54
N ALA A 119 8.43 -9.98 4.93
CA ALA A 119 9.41 -9.20 5.69
C ALA A 119 9.91 -7.99 4.88
N ALA A 120 10.22 -8.18 3.59
CA ALA A 120 10.61 -7.07 2.70
C ALA A 120 9.50 -6.00 2.58
N SER A 121 8.24 -6.42 2.42
CA SER A 121 7.09 -5.50 2.43
C SER A 121 6.95 -4.78 3.77
N ALA A 122 7.08 -5.48 4.90
CA ALA A 122 6.95 -4.89 6.22
C ALA A 122 8.03 -3.83 6.49
N ARG A 123 9.29 -4.12 6.15
CA ARG A 123 10.41 -3.17 6.28
C ARG A 123 10.18 -1.90 5.45
N ALA A 124 9.78 -2.06 4.19
CA ALA A 124 9.49 -0.95 3.29
C ALA A 124 8.22 -0.15 3.67
N ALA A 125 7.31 -0.77 4.43
CA ALA A 125 6.09 -0.13 4.90
C ALA A 125 6.30 0.81 6.07
N ARG A 126 7.40 0.70 6.83
CA ARG A 126 7.64 1.55 8.00
C ARG A 126 7.51 3.06 7.69
N PRO A 127 6.86 3.84 8.58
CA PRO A 127 6.56 5.25 8.35
C PRO A 127 7.75 6.18 8.67
N SER A 128 8.95 5.87 8.17
CA SER A 128 10.14 6.71 8.38
C SER A 128 10.84 7.07 7.08
N GLU A 129 11.54 8.21 7.06
CA GLU A 129 12.29 8.67 5.89
C GLU A 129 13.39 7.66 5.51
N GLU A 130 14.03 7.06 6.51
CA GLU A 130 15.07 6.05 6.35
C GLU A 130 14.52 4.83 5.62
N ALA A 131 13.38 4.28 6.07
CA ALA A 131 12.77 3.11 5.45
C ALA A 131 12.35 3.38 4.00
N LYS A 132 11.86 4.60 3.70
CA LYS A 132 11.53 4.98 2.32
C LYS A 132 12.77 5.15 1.45
N ALA A 133 13.85 5.72 2.00
CA ALA A 133 15.10 5.87 1.27
C ALA A 133 15.73 4.50 0.96
N GLU A 134 15.75 3.59 1.93
CA GLU A 134 16.25 2.21 1.76
C GLU A 134 15.43 1.45 0.70
N ALA A 135 14.10 1.46 0.83
CA ALA A 135 13.21 0.81 -0.13
C ALA A 135 13.42 1.38 -1.55
N TRP A 136 13.47 2.70 -1.69
CA TRP A 136 13.73 3.36 -2.97
C TRP A 136 15.06 2.97 -3.59
N ALA A 137 16.15 3.04 -2.82
CA ALA A 137 17.48 2.67 -3.28
C ALA A 137 17.53 1.20 -3.74
N SER A 138 16.84 0.30 -3.04
CA SER A 138 16.83 -1.13 -3.37
C SER A 138 16.10 -1.47 -4.69
N VAL A 139 15.12 -0.67 -5.11
CA VAL A 139 14.28 -0.95 -6.30
C VAL A 139 14.55 -0.02 -7.49
N VAL A 140 15.02 1.20 -7.26
CA VAL A 140 15.30 2.18 -8.32
C VAL A 140 16.80 2.24 -8.62
N GLU A 141 17.63 2.28 -7.58
CA GLU A 141 19.08 2.50 -7.70
C GLU A 141 19.84 1.16 -7.81
N SER A 142 19.18 0.03 -7.56
CA SER A 142 19.73 -1.33 -7.68
C SER A 142 18.85 -2.25 -8.54
N ASP A 143 19.44 -3.29 -9.13
CA ASP A 143 18.77 -4.41 -9.83
C ASP A 143 19.03 -5.77 -9.19
N LYS A 144 19.55 -5.79 -7.95
CA LYS A 144 19.96 -7.03 -7.31
C LYS A 144 18.77 -7.84 -6.78
N LEU A 145 17.62 -7.21 -6.59
CA LEU A 145 16.44 -7.88 -6.08
C LEU A 145 15.81 -8.78 -7.16
N PRO A 146 15.50 -10.05 -6.84
CA PRO A 146 14.59 -10.85 -7.64
C PRO A 146 13.23 -10.14 -7.80
N ASN A 147 12.57 -10.34 -8.96
CA ASN A 147 11.30 -9.67 -9.28
C ASN A 147 10.24 -9.76 -8.19
N SER A 148 10.15 -10.90 -7.49
CA SER A 148 9.15 -11.12 -6.45
C SER A 148 9.47 -10.38 -5.14
N LEU A 149 10.75 -10.13 -4.83
CA LEU A 149 11.14 -9.25 -3.73
C LEU A 149 11.01 -7.79 -4.12
N GLN A 150 11.34 -7.42 -5.37
CA GLN A 150 11.13 -6.06 -5.86
C GLN A 150 9.64 -5.67 -5.78
N GLU A 151 8.74 -6.53 -6.24
CA GLU A 151 7.29 -6.33 -6.12
C GLU A 151 6.86 -6.16 -4.65
N ALA A 152 7.39 -6.99 -3.75
CA ALA A 152 7.10 -6.93 -2.32
C ALA A 152 7.57 -5.61 -1.69
N VAL A 153 8.76 -5.13 -2.02
CA VAL A 153 9.29 -3.85 -1.55
C VAL A 153 8.45 -2.69 -2.09
N ILE A 154 8.09 -2.71 -3.37
CA ILE A 154 7.22 -1.68 -3.97
C ILE A 154 5.85 -1.64 -3.28
N ALA A 155 5.24 -2.81 -3.03
CA ALA A 155 3.98 -2.89 -2.30
C ALA A 155 4.08 -2.37 -0.86
N GLY A 156 5.21 -2.63 -0.18
CA GLY A 156 5.49 -2.07 1.14
C GLY A 156 5.73 -0.56 1.09
N PHE A 157 6.44 -0.05 0.09
CA PHE A 157 6.77 1.36 -0.06
C PHE A 157 5.51 2.23 -0.17
N VAL A 158 4.55 1.84 -1.00
CA VAL A 158 3.32 2.63 -1.27
C VAL A 158 2.26 2.40 -0.19
N GLN A 159 2.32 3.19 0.88
CA GLN A 159 1.31 3.20 1.95
C GLN A 159 0.36 4.38 1.81
N THR A 160 -0.95 4.12 1.84
CA THR A 160 -2.00 5.13 1.67
C THR A 160 -2.03 6.19 2.76
N ASP A 161 -1.52 5.83 3.95
CA ASP A 161 -1.54 6.65 5.16
C ASP A 161 -0.26 7.51 5.28
N GLN A 162 0.68 7.38 4.34
CA GLN A 162 2.01 8.01 4.38
C GLN A 162 2.24 8.93 3.17
N ARG A 163 1.19 9.63 2.71
CA ARG A 163 1.23 10.39 1.44
C ARG A 163 2.21 11.53 1.48
N GLU A 164 2.30 12.18 2.62
CA GLU A 164 3.20 13.29 2.91
C GLU A 164 4.65 12.81 2.86
N LEU A 165 4.92 11.64 3.44
CA LEU A 165 6.24 10.97 3.39
C LEU A 165 6.61 10.52 1.97
N LEU A 166 5.61 10.17 1.15
CA LEU A 166 5.80 9.77 -0.25
C LEU A 166 5.89 10.95 -1.22
N ALA A 167 5.44 12.15 -0.85
CA ALA A 167 5.36 13.30 -1.74
C ALA A 167 6.72 13.65 -2.42
N PRO A 168 7.87 13.66 -1.71
CA PRO A 168 9.18 13.94 -2.32
C PRO A 168 9.62 12.93 -3.39
N TYR A 169 9.01 11.74 -3.43
CA TYR A 169 9.37 10.70 -4.40
C TYR A 169 8.70 10.89 -5.76
N THR A 170 7.73 11.81 -5.87
CA THR A 170 7.09 12.19 -7.15
C THR A 170 8.13 12.69 -8.16
N GLU A 171 8.95 13.67 -7.76
CA GLU A 171 10.02 14.20 -8.61
C GLU A 171 11.08 13.13 -8.91
N LYS A 172 11.49 12.38 -7.88
CA LYS A 172 12.48 11.30 -8.02
C LYS A 172 12.02 10.22 -9.01
N PHE A 173 10.73 9.91 -9.04
CA PHE A 173 10.14 8.97 -9.98
C PHE A 173 10.26 9.45 -11.42
N PHE A 174 9.85 10.68 -11.73
CA PHE A 174 9.97 11.21 -13.09
C PHE A 174 11.43 11.32 -13.54
N ALA A 175 12.35 11.64 -12.62
CA ALA A 175 13.78 11.68 -12.91
C ALA A 175 14.37 10.28 -13.22
N SER A 176 13.84 9.21 -12.63
CA SER A 176 14.45 7.87 -12.69
C SER A 176 13.79 6.90 -13.69
N VAL A 177 12.47 7.00 -13.89
CA VAL A 177 11.67 5.93 -14.52
C VAL A 177 12.12 5.58 -15.94
N LYS A 178 12.58 6.57 -16.73
CA LYS A 178 13.13 6.30 -18.08
C LYS A 178 14.42 5.48 -18.01
N GLY A 179 15.33 5.86 -17.11
CA GLY A 179 16.61 5.16 -16.95
C GLY A 179 16.42 3.72 -16.48
N VAL A 180 15.48 3.50 -15.55
CA VAL A 180 15.08 2.16 -15.11
C VAL A 180 14.50 1.38 -16.30
N TRP A 181 13.61 1.99 -17.07
CA TRP A 181 12.97 1.33 -18.21
C TRP A 181 13.96 0.88 -19.29
N ASP A 182 14.95 1.71 -19.59
CA ASP A 182 15.91 1.44 -20.66
C ASP A 182 17.01 0.43 -20.25
N SER A 183 17.27 0.27 -18.94
CA SER A 183 18.39 -0.53 -18.42
C SER A 183 17.99 -1.84 -17.76
N ARG A 184 16.75 -2.00 -17.29
CA ARG A 184 16.30 -3.18 -16.56
C ARG A 184 15.56 -4.17 -17.45
N SER A 185 15.34 -5.38 -16.94
CA SER A 185 14.45 -6.34 -17.59
C SER A 185 13.03 -5.77 -17.70
N HIS A 186 12.27 -6.23 -18.71
CA HIS A 186 10.92 -5.74 -18.97
C HIS A 186 10.00 -5.87 -17.74
N GLU A 187 10.08 -6.98 -17.01
CA GLU A 187 9.28 -7.20 -15.80
C GLU A 187 9.65 -6.20 -14.70
N MET A 188 10.95 -6.05 -14.39
CA MET A 188 11.41 -5.13 -13.34
C MET A 188 11.06 -3.67 -13.66
N ALA A 189 11.25 -3.27 -14.91
CA ALA A 189 10.92 -1.92 -15.38
C ALA A 189 9.41 -1.62 -15.27
N GLN A 190 8.56 -2.59 -15.62
CA GLN A 190 7.11 -2.44 -15.48
C GLN A 190 6.67 -2.31 -14.03
N GLN A 191 7.22 -3.14 -13.14
CA GLN A 191 6.94 -3.07 -11.71
C GLN A 191 7.27 -1.69 -11.14
N VAL A 192 8.42 -1.11 -11.50
CA VAL A 192 8.78 0.25 -11.08
C VAL A 192 7.87 1.30 -11.72
N ALA A 193 7.65 1.25 -13.03
CA ALA A 193 6.86 2.25 -13.75
C ALA A 193 5.40 2.32 -13.29
N ILE A 194 4.80 1.18 -12.92
CA ILE A 194 3.42 1.10 -12.45
C ILE A 194 3.36 1.29 -10.93
N GLY A 195 4.17 0.54 -10.20
CA GLY A 195 4.08 0.43 -8.77
C GLY A 195 4.64 1.63 -8.00
N LEU A 196 5.56 2.40 -8.58
CA LEU A 196 6.08 3.64 -7.97
C LEU A 196 5.53 4.91 -8.61
N TYR A 197 4.63 4.80 -9.59
CA TYR A 197 3.94 5.98 -10.11
C TYR A 197 3.20 6.69 -8.95
N PRO A 198 3.25 8.03 -8.85
CA PRO A 198 2.72 8.80 -7.72
C PRO A 198 1.18 8.88 -7.69
N ALA A 199 0.48 7.74 -7.83
CA ALA A 199 -0.98 7.64 -7.89
C ALA A 199 -1.70 8.14 -6.62
N LEU A 200 -0.99 8.17 -5.47
CA LEU A 200 -1.53 8.71 -4.22
C LEU A 200 -1.51 10.24 -4.17
N GLN A 201 -0.69 10.90 -4.99
CA GLN A 201 -0.62 12.35 -5.15
C GLN A 201 -1.69 12.81 -6.15
N VAL A 202 -2.95 12.68 -5.76
CA VAL A 202 -4.09 13.02 -6.62
C VAL A 202 -4.25 14.54 -6.67
N SER A 203 -3.65 15.17 -7.67
CA SER A 203 -3.63 16.62 -7.90
C SER A 203 -3.50 16.94 -9.39
N GLN A 204 -3.79 18.19 -9.76
CA GLN A 204 -3.49 18.69 -11.11
C GLN A 204 -1.99 18.70 -11.39
N GLU A 205 -1.17 19.00 -10.37
CA GLU A 205 0.29 19.02 -10.48
C GLU A 205 0.86 17.66 -10.93
N THR A 206 0.34 16.54 -10.42
CA THR A 206 0.78 15.20 -10.86
C THR A 206 0.41 14.92 -12.33
N LEU A 207 -0.73 15.42 -12.81
CA LEU A 207 -1.13 15.31 -14.21
C LEU A 207 -0.19 16.12 -15.09
N ASP A 208 0.06 17.38 -14.72
CA ASP A 208 0.92 18.29 -15.45
C ASP A 208 2.38 17.78 -15.49
N ALA A 209 2.88 17.25 -14.37
CA ALA A 209 4.20 16.61 -14.29
C ALA A 209 4.29 15.38 -15.21
N THR A 210 3.24 14.57 -15.27
CA THR A 210 3.20 13.41 -16.19
C THR A 210 3.20 13.84 -17.65
N ASP A 211 2.40 14.86 -17.99
CA ASP A 211 2.30 15.39 -19.36
C ASP A 211 3.60 16.05 -19.82
N ALA A 212 4.21 16.86 -18.95
CA ALA A 212 5.51 17.47 -19.20
C ALA A 212 6.58 16.40 -19.44
N TRP A 213 6.63 15.37 -18.59
CA TRP A 213 7.56 14.26 -18.74
C TRP A 213 7.32 13.47 -20.03
N LEU A 214 6.07 13.19 -20.40
CA LEU A 214 5.71 12.49 -21.65
C LEU A 214 6.13 13.26 -22.91
N ALA A 215 6.14 14.59 -22.83
CA ALA A 215 6.58 15.48 -23.90
C ALA A 215 8.10 15.58 -23.98
N SER A 216 8.79 15.70 -22.85
CA SER A 216 10.25 15.94 -22.81
C SER A 216 11.09 14.66 -22.87
N ALA A 217 10.64 13.57 -22.25
CA ALA A 217 11.41 12.33 -22.13
C ALA A 217 11.32 11.44 -23.38
N GLU A 218 10.38 11.75 -24.28
CA GLU A 218 10.07 11.01 -25.52
C GLU A 218 10.15 9.47 -25.37
N PRO A 219 9.44 8.87 -24.39
CA PRO A 219 9.54 7.44 -24.14
C PRO A 219 9.01 6.62 -25.31
N GLY A 220 9.57 5.42 -25.49
CA GLY A 220 9.05 4.41 -26.40
C GLY A 220 7.61 4.00 -26.06
N ALA A 221 6.92 3.38 -27.03
CA ALA A 221 5.48 3.12 -26.96
C ALA A 221 5.02 2.37 -25.70
N GLY A 222 5.82 1.41 -25.20
CA GLY A 222 5.50 0.65 -23.99
C GLY A 222 5.41 1.52 -22.73
N LEU A 223 6.48 2.27 -22.42
CA LEU A 223 6.50 3.16 -21.25
C LEU A 223 5.50 4.31 -21.40
N ARG A 224 5.38 4.87 -22.61
CA ARG A 224 4.36 5.89 -22.92
C ARG A 224 2.96 5.41 -22.53
N ARG A 225 2.60 4.19 -22.93
CA ARG A 225 1.29 3.59 -22.60
C ARG A 225 1.08 3.50 -21.09
N LEU A 226 2.04 2.94 -20.36
CA LEU A 226 1.93 2.76 -18.89
C LEU A 226 1.77 4.10 -18.17
N MET A 227 2.56 5.10 -18.54
CA MET A 227 2.50 6.43 -17.93
C MET A 227 1.16 7.12 -18.23
N SER A 228 0.64 6.99 -19.45
CA SER A 228 -0.70 7.51 -19.81
C SER A 228 -1.84 6.79 -19.09
N GLU A 229 -1.75 5.47 -18.90
CA GLU A 229 -2.72 4.68 -18.13
C GLU A 229 -2.73 5.08 -16.65
N SER A 230 -1.54 5.24 -16.05
CA SER A 230 -1.39 5.69 -14.66
C SER A 230 -1.90 7.12 -14.45
N ARG A 231 -1.58 8.04 -15.38
CA ARG A 231 -2.14 9.41 -15.42
C ARG A 231 -3.66 9.39 -15.45
N SER A 232 -4.25 8.53 -16.28
CA SER A 232 -5.71 8.38 -16.36
C SER A 232 -6.33 7.93 -15.03
N GLY A 233 -5.57 7.18 -14.20
CA GLY A 233 -5.95 6.85 -12.83
C GLY A 233 -6.07 8.08 -11.92
N VAL A 234 -5.07 8.96 -11.95
CA VAL A 234 -5.07 10.22 -11.19
C VAL A 234 -6.20 11.14 -11.66
N GLU A 235 -6.41 11.25 -12.96
CA GLU A 235 -7.48 12.06 -13.54
C GLU A 235 -8.87 11.58 -13.06
N ARG A 236 -9.11 10.27 -13.07
CA ARG A 236 -10.35 9.70 -12.52
C ARG A 236 -10.51 10.04 -11.04
N ALA A 237 -9.45 9.90 -10.25
CA ALA A 237 -9.50 10.19 -8.83
C ALA A 237 -9.80 11.67 -8.56
N LEU A 238 -9.21 12.59 -9.32
CA LEU A 238 -9.47 14.03 -9.20
C LEU A 238 -10.93 14.36 -9.54
N ARG A 239 -11.47 13.81 -10.64
CA ARG A 239 -12.87 13.99 -11.02
C ARG A 239 -13.83 13.43 -9.97
N ALA A 240 -13.51 12.28 -9.38
CA ALA A 240 -14.31 11.67 -8.33
C ALA A 240 -14.35 12.54 -7.06
N ARG A 241 -13.20 13.11 -6.65
CA ARG A 241 -13.13 14.04 -5.51
C ARG A 241 -13.95 15.31 -5.74
N THR A 242 -13.92 15.86 -6.95
CA THR A 242 -14.76 17.03 -7.31
C THR A 242 -16.24 16.69 -7.20
N ALA A 243 -16.65 15.50 -7.67
CA ALA A 243 -18.04 15.06 -7.58
C ALA A 243 -18.48 14.80 -6.13
N ASP A 244 -17.64 14.17 -5.32
CA ASP A 244 -17.88 13.90 -3.90
C ASP A 244 -18.04 15.21 -3.10
N ALA A 245 -17.15 16.19 -3.34
CA ALA A 245 -17.23 17.51 -2.72
C ALA A 245 -18.54 18.25 -3.08
N ALA A 246 -18.95 18.19 -4.35
CA ALA A 246 -20.20 18.81 -4.79
C ALA A 246 -21.43 18.16 -4.13
N ALA A 247 -21.43 16.83 -3.98
CA ALA A 247 -22.51 16.09 -3.32
C ALA A 247 -22.62 16.41 -1.82
N ALA A 248 -21.51 16.67 -1.13
CA ALA A 248 -21.53 17.07 0.28
C ALA A 248 -22.14 18.46 0.53
N THR A 249 -22.19 19.31 -0.50
CA THR A 249 -22.73 20.68 -0.44
C THR A 249 -24.17 20.82 -0.93
N ALA A 250 -24.73 19.77 -1.54
CA ALA A 250 -26.07 19.75 -2.12
C ALA A 250 -27.13 19.24 -1.13
#